data_AF-A0AB73AE31-F1
#
_entry.id   AF-A0AB73AE31-F1
#
_cell.length_a   1.000
_cell.length_b   1.000
_cell.length_c   1.000
_cell.angle_alpha   90.00
_cell.angle_beta   90.00
_cell.angle_gamma   90.00
#
_symmetry.space_group_name_H-M   'P 1'
#
loop_
_entity.id
_entity.type
_entity.pdbx_description
1 polymer ?
#
loop_
_entity_poly.entity_id
_entity_poly.type
_entity_poly.pdbx_seq_one_letter_code
_entity_poly.pdbx_strand_id
1 'polypeptide(L)'
;MYSEAYLKEHIISSLDSYFCKCDDERITDDISQEGYVTSTGEDYPILKVNDLSDDNAMLEFAVTGLECDILKLSFLGRIKG
;
A
#
# COMPACT_ATOMS: atom_id res chain seq x y z
N MET A 1 -7.44 5.83 15.81
CA MET A 1 -8.22 4.78 15.12
C MET A 1 -8.97 5.46 13.98
N TYR A 2 -8.81 4.96 12.75
CA TYR A 2 -9.51 5.51 11.59
C TYR A 2 -11.01 5.20 11.67
N SER A 3 -11.84 6.06 11.08
CA SER A 3 -13.27 5.79 10.96
C SER A 3 -13.51 4.63 9.98
N GLU A 4 -14.64 3.96 10.13
CA GLU A 4 -15.07 2.93 9.18
C GLU A 4 -15.19 3.49 7.75
N ALA A 5 -15.68 4.73 7.62
CA ALA A 5 -15.72 5.44 6.35
C ALA A 5 -14.32 5.60 5.75
N TYR A 6 -13.33 6.03 6.55
CA TYR A 6 -11.96 6.17 6.07
C TYR A 6 -11.37 4.84 5.59
N LEU A 7 -11.57 3.77 6.37
CA LEU A 7 -11.12 2.43 5.99
C LEU A 7 -11.74 1.97 4.67
N LYS A 8 -13.05 2.16 4.49
CA LYS A 8 -13.76 1.69 3.31
C LYS A 8 -13.48 2.54 2.07
N GLU A 9 -13.55 3.86 2.21
CA GLU A 9 -13.52 4.81 1.09
C GLU A 9 -12.10 5.13 0.64
N HIS A 10 -11.13 5.22 1.56
CA HIS A 10 -9.75 5.51 1.21
C HIS A 10 -8.96 4.22 1.02
N ILE A 11 -8.93 3.35 2.02
CA ILE A 11 -7.98 2.23 2.04
C ILE A 11 -8.45 1.07 1.15
N ILE A 12 -9.63 0.51 1.44
CA ILE A 12 -10.12 -0.71 0.75
C ILE A 12 -10.40 -0.42 -0.72
N SER A 13 -11.11 0.67 -1.03
CA SER A 13 -11.47 1.00 -2.42
C SER A 13 -10.24 1.23 -3.31
N SER A 14 -9.19 1.88 -2.77
CA SER A 14 -7.96 2.16 -3.51
C SER A 14 -7.15 0.90 -3.78
N LEU A 15 -7.06 0.00 -2.79
CA LEU A 15 -6.43 -1.31 -2.96
C LEU A 15 -7.20 -2.15 -3.99
N ASP A 16 -8.52 -2.24 -3.87
CA ASP A 16 -9.37 -2.98 -4.82
C ASP A 16 -9.17 -2.45 -6.24
N SER A 17 -9.20 -1.12 -6.43
CA SER A 17 -8.97 -0.55 -7.75
C SER A 17 -7.54 -0.78 -8.26
N TYR A 18 -6.54 -0.79 -7.40
CA TYR A 18 -5.16 -1.01 -7.79
C TYR A 18 -4.97 -2.45 -8.29
N PHE A 19 -5.35 -3.43 -7.47
CA PHE A 19 -5.20 -4.85 -7.83
C PHE A 19 -6.11 -5.31 -8.97
N CYS A 20 -7.24 -4.63 -9.22
CA CYS A 20 -8.05 -4.90 -10.41
C CYS A 20 -7.42 -4.40 -11.72
N LYS A 21 -6.46 -3.46 -11.66
CA LYS A 21 -5.86 -2.80 -12.83
C LYS A 21 -4.42 -3.23 -13.11
N CYS A 22 -3.75 -3.81 -12.12
CA CYS A 22 -2.34 -4.20 -12.20
C CYS A 22 -2.22 -5.73 -12.25
N ASP A 23 -1.35 -6.23 -13.11
CA ASP A 23 -0.92 -7.62 -13.11
C ASP A 23 0.28 -7.83 -12.17
N ASP A 24 0.70 -9.09 -11.98
CA ASP A 24 1.75 -9.46 -11.03
C ASP A 24 3.10 -8.79 -11.35
N GLU A 25 3.42 -8.61 -12.63
CA GLU A 25 4.64 -7.93 -13.09
C GLU A 25 4.59 -6.46 -12.68
N ARG A 26 3.46 -5.79 -12.95
CA ARG A 26 3.27 -4.39 -12.56
C ARG A 26 3.30 -4.18 -11.04
N ILE A 27 2.68 -5.09 -10.28
CA ILE A 27 2.69 -5.03 -8.81
C ILE A 27 4.12 -5.16 -8.30
N THR A 28 4.90 -6.10 -8.86
CA THR A 28 6.30 -6.31 -8.47
C THR A 28 7.17 -5.08 -8.78
N ASP A 29 6.95 -4.44 -9.93
CA ASP A 29 7.66 -3.22 -10.33
C ASP A 29 7.32 -2.00 -9.47
N ASP A 30 6.06 -1.87 -9.05
CA ASP A 30 5.60 -0.76 -8.20
C ASP A 30 6.04 -0.91 -6.73
N ILE A 31 6.43 -2.12 -6.31
CA ILE A 31 7.04 -2.33 -5.00
C ILE A 31 8.44 -1.69 -5.01
N SER A 32 8.57 -0.63 -4.23
CA SER A 32 9.76 0.19 -4.11
C SER A 32 10.98 -0.62 -3.65
N GLN A 33 12.13 -0.33 -4.27
CA GLN A 33 13.44 -0.79 -3.78
C GLN A 33 13.90 -0.02 -2.53
N GLU A 34 13.36 1.18 -2.30
CA GLU A 34 13.49 1.88 -1.01
C GLU A 34 12.50 1.28 -0.01
N GLY A 35 12.98 0.93 1.18
CA GLY A 35 12.20 0.28 2.22
C GLY A 35 11.89 1.15 3.43
N TYR A 36 10.88 0.72 4.18
CA TYR A 36 10.50 1.23 5.48
C TYR A 36 11.30 0.49 6.56
N VAL A 37 12.19 1.22 7.23
CA VAL A 37 12.98 0.69 8.34
C VAL A 37 12.26 0.93 9.66
N THR A 38 11.95 -0.14 10.37
CA THR A 38 11.33 -0.07 11.71
C THR A 38 12.33 0.44 12.75
N SER A 39 11.84 0.79 13.94
CA SER A 39 12.71 1.12 15.08
C SER A 39 13.59 -0.05 15.55
N THR A 40 13.20 -1.28 15.23
CA THR A 40 13.92 -2.52 15.57
C THR A 40 14.90 -2.94 14.47
N GLY A 41 14.91 -2.22 13.33
CA GLY A 41 15.88 -2.38 12.25
C GLY A 41 15.46 -3.34 11.14
N GLU A 42 14.23 -3.87 11.16
CA GLU A 42 13.68 -4.58 10.01
C GLU A 42 13.42 -3.60 8.87
N ASP A 43 13.71 -4.03 7.65
CA ASP A 43 13.53 -3.25 6.44
C ASP A 43 12.48 -3.92 5.54
N TYR A 44 11.41 -3.20 5.24
CA TYR A 44 10.28 -3.71 4.46
C TYR A 44 10.10 -2.90 3.18
N PRO A 45 10.02 -3.53 2.00
CA PRO A 45 9.78 -2.78 0.77
C PRO A 45 8.40 -2.11 0.82
N ILE A 46 8.28 -0.96 0.14
CA ILE A 46 7.09 -0.11 0.21
C ILE A 46 6.27 -0.25 -1.08
N LEU A 47 4.97 -0.49 -0.93
CA LEU A 47 4.00 -0.32 -2.02
C LEU A 47 3.27 1.00 -1.80
N LYS A 48 3.19 1.83 -2.85
CA LYS A 48 2.40 3.07 -2.82
C LYS A 48 1.25 3.00 -3.81
N VAL A 49 0.07 3.36 -3.34
CA VAL A 49 -1.17 3.32 -4.13
C VAL A 49 -1.84 4.69 -4.09
N ASN A 50 -2.38 5.15 -5.22
CA ASN A 50 -3.13 6.41 -5.25
C ASN A 50 -4.37 6.33 -4.36
N ASP A 51 -4.64 7.37 -3.56
CA ASP A 51 -5.86 7.47 -2.79
C ASP A 51 -7.01 7.89 -3.72
N LEU A 52 -7.97 7.01 -3.97
CA LEU A 52 -9.11 7.32 -4.83
C LEU A 52 -10.01 8.42 -4.28
N SER A 53 -10.00 8.61 -2.97
CA SER A 53 -10.84 9.60 -2.28
C SER A 53 -10.11 10.95 -2.08
N ASP A 54 -8.83 11.04 -2.46
CA ASP A 54 -8.01 12.25 -2.40
C ASP A 54 -6.94 12.19 -3.49
N ASP A 55 -7.21 12.84 -4.63
CA ASP A 55 -6.35 12.81 -5.83
C ASP A 55 -4.97 13.42 -5.64
N ASN A 56 -4.76 14.17 -4.56
CA ASN A 56 -3.47 14.73 -4.16
C ASN A 56 -2.79 13.89 -3.06
N ALA A 57 -3.19 12.64 -2.87
CA ALA A 57 -2.63 11.77 -1.86
C ALA A 57 -2.32 10.35 -2.37
N MET A 58 -1.31 9.75 -1.73
CA MET A 58 -0.97 8.35 -1.91
C MET A 58 -0.99 7.66 -0.55
N LEU A 59 -1.40 6.40 -0.56
CA LEU A 59 -1.39 5.49 0.58
C LEU A 59 -0.09 4.68 0.53
N GLU A 60 0.64 4.64 1.63
CA GLU A 60 1.87 3.85 1.77
C GLU A 60 1.62 2.59 2.59
N PHE A 61 2.14 1.48 2.09
CA PHE A 61 2.07 0.17 2.72
C PHE A 61 3.45 -0.47 2.79
N ALA A 62 3.82 -1.02 3.95
CA ALA A 62 4.93 -1.94 4.05
C ALA A 62 4.49 -3.32 3.57
N VAL A 63 5.24 -3.90 2.65
CA VAL A 63 5.06 -5.29 2.23
C VAL A 63 5.74 -6.18 3.24
N THR A 64 4.94 -6.87 4.05
CA THR A 64 5.41 -7.68 5.18
C THR A 64 5.50 -9.18 4.87
N GLY A 65 5.02 -9.59 3.68
CA GLY A 65 5.16 -10.96 3.21
C GLY A 65 4.53 -11.16 1.84
N LEU A 66 5.07 -12.14 1.12
CA LEU A 66 4.52 -12.66 -0.13
C LEU A 66 4.53 -14.19 -0.02
N GLU A 67 3.35 -14.79 0.02
CA GLU A 67 3.18 -16.24 0.15
C GLU A 67 2.23 -16.73 -0.95
N CYS A 68 2.78 -17.43 -1.95
CA CYS A 68 2.04 -17.79 -3.17
C CYS A 68 1.42 -16.52 -3.80
N ASP A 69 0.10 -16.49 -3.98
CA ASP A 69 -0.65 -15.37 -4.56
C ASP A 69 -1.20 -14.41 -3.49
N ILE A 70 -0.65 -14.45 -2.26
CA ILE A 70 -1.08 -13.63 -1.14
C ILE A 70 0.00 -12.60 -0.79
N LEU A 71 -0.32 -11.32 -0.96
CA LEU A 71 0.50 -10.19 -0.53
C LEU A 71 0.02 -9.68 0.85
N LYS A 72 0.92 -9.64 1.84
CA LYS A 72 0.63 -9.14 3.20
C LYS A 72 1.09 -7.70 3.33
N LEU A 73 0.14 -6.78 3.52
CA LEU A 73 0.38 -5.35 3.60
C LEU A 73 0.11 -4.81 5.01
N SER A 74 0.99 -3.91 5.47
CA SER A 74 0.79 -3.10 6.67
C SER A 74 0.65 -1.64 6.29
N PHE A 75 -0.45 -1.00 6.66
CA PHE A 75 -0.68 0.42 6.36
C PHE A 75 0.25 1.32 7.17
N LEU A 76 1.07 2.13 6.49
CA LEU A 76 2.01 3.06 7.12
C LEU A 76 1.40 4.45 7.28
N GLY A 77 0.54 4.84 6.34
CA GLY A 77 -0.14 6.12 6.39
C GLY A 77 -0.43 6.67 5.00
N ARG A 78 -0.76 7.96 4.99
CA ARG A 78 -1.06 8.71 3.78
C ARG A 78 -0.03 9.81 3.59
N ILE A 79 0.60 9.85 2.43
CA ILE A 79 1.50 10.93 2.00
C ILE A 79 0.75 11.86 1.06
N LYS A 80 1.06 13.16 1.14
CA LYS A 80 0.58 14.12 0.14
C LYS A 80 1.55 14.12 -1.04
N GLY A 81 1.00 14.11 -2.25
CA GLY A 81 1.70 14.40 -3.50
C GLY A 81 1.93 15.89 -3.69
#